data_AF-A0A8T6VA71-F1
#
_entry.id   AF-A0A8T6VA71-F1
#
_cell.length_a   1.000
_cell.length_b   1.000
_cell.length_c   1.000
_cell.angle_alpha   90.00
_cell.angle_beta   90.00
_cell.angle_gamma   90.00
#
_symmetry.space_group_name_H-M   'P 1'
#
loop_
_entity.id
_entity.type
_entity.pdbx_description
1 polymer ?
#
loop_
_entity_poly.entity_id
_entity_poly.type
_entity_poly.pdbx_seq_one_letter_code
_entity_poly.pdbx_strand_id
1 'polypeptide(L)'
;MSILFQRKLEFTLIFTLLLFSSFTVISVLYAQNIDNTDKVKEISELISNLEDQHILISKDSLEQSKDFVENIKNGSYSSADPLIIEELFKAHTAFLNTLLIEARNRAELQSTKNTIAEQQQLYEKLSKYNKDISKDLKKY
;
A
#
# COMPACT_ATOMS: atom_id res chain seq x y z
N MET A 1 -44.68 14.37 -20.15
CA MET A 1 -43.60 13.87 -19.26
C MET A 1 -43.85 12.38 -19.02
N SER A 2 -42.86 11.49 -19.16
CA SER A 2 -43.06 10.05 -18.91
C SER A 2 -43.24 9.78 -17.40
N ILE A 3 -44.19 8.91 -17.04
CA ILE A 3 -44.44 8.47 -15.64
C ILE A 3 -43.18 7.88 -15.01
N LEU A 4 -42.31 7.27 -15.82
CA LEU A 4 -41.02 6.72 -15.37
C LEU A 4 -40.01 7.81 -14.98
N PHE A 5 -40.10 9.00 -15.59
CA PHE A 5 -39.22 10.12 -15.27
C PHE A 5 -39.63 10.79 -13.94
N GLN A 6 -40.94 10.92 -13.70
CA GLN A 6 -41.47 11.53 -12.49
C GLN A 6 -41.17 10.70 -11.24
N ARG A 7 -41.32 9.36 -11.32
CA ARG A 7 -40.97 8.44 -10.21
C ARG A 7 -39.48 8.46 -9.88
N LYS A 8 -38.62 8.61 -10.89
CA LYS A 8 -37.16 8.71 -10.71
C LYS A 8 -36.79 10.01 -9.99
N LEU A 9 -37.46 11.12 -10.33
CA LEU A 9 -37.25 12.42 -9.71
C LEU A 9 -37.71 12.44 -8.24
N GLU A 10 -38.89 11.88 -7.94
CA GLU A 10 -39.44 11.81 -6.57
C GLU A 10 -38.55 10.95 -5.64
N PHE A 11 -38.03 9.82 -6.13
CA PHE A 11 -37.11 8.99 -5.37
C PHE A 11 -35.78 9.69 -5.09
N THR A 12 -35.22 10.40 -6.09
CA THR A 12 -34.00 11.19 -5.90
C THR A 12 -34.22 12.31 -4.88
N LEU A 13 -35.37 12.98 -4.91
CA LEU A 13 -35.64 14.09 -3.98
C LEU A 13 -35.78 13.60 -2.53
N ILE A 14 -36.49 12.49 -2.30
CA ILE A 14 -36.66 11.89 -0.97
C ILE A 14 -35.32 11.35 -0.43
N PHE A 15 -34.51 10.70 -1.28
CA PHE A 15 -33.19 10.20 -0.90
C PHE A 15 -32.23 11.34 -0.52
N THR A 16 -32.27 12.45 -1.26
CA THR A 16 -31.43 13.62 -0.97
C THR A 16 -31.85 14.31 0.33
N LEU A 17 -33.16 14.36 0.63
CA LEU A 17 -33.69 14.89 1.90
C LEU A 17 -33.33 14.02 3.10
N LEU A 18 -33.37 12.69 2.97
CA LEU A 18 -32.94 11.73 4.00
C LEU A 18 -31.44 11.84 4.30
N LEU A 19 -30.62 12.09 3.28
CA LEU A 19 -29.19 12.36 3.45
C LEU A 19 -28.95 13.68 4.20
N PHE A 20 -29.72 14.73 3.89
CA PHE A 20 -29.60 16.04 4.55
C PHE A 20 -30.08 16.05 6.02
N SER A 21 -31.19 15.38 6.35
CA SER A 21 -31.72 15.35 7.72
C SER A 21 -30.86 14.50 8.67
N SER A 22 -30.14 13.51 8.14
CA SER A 22 -29.18 12.70 8.91
C SER A 22 -27.89 13.47 9.21
N PHE A 23 -27.52 14.44 8.36
CA PHE A 23 -26.33 15.29 8.49
C PHE A 23 -26.42 16.31 9.64
N THR A 24 -27.62 16.85 9.90
CA THR A 24 -27.81 17.89 10.92
C THR A 24 -27.85 17.34 12.35
N VAL A 25 -28.31 16.10 12.55
CA VAL A 25 -28.33 15.43 13.87
C VAL A 25 -26.91 15.01 14.32
N ILE A 26 -26.06 14.62 13.37
CA ILE A 26 -24.66 14.24 13.61
C ILE A 26 -23.79 15.47 13.92
N SER A 27 -24.09 16.62 13.32
CA SER A 27 -23.37 17.88 13.53
C SER A 27 -23.39 18.38 14.99
N VAL A 28 -24.42 18.03 15.78
CA VAL A 28 -24.55 18.42 17.20
C VAL A 28 -23.76 17.49 18.13
N LEU A 29 -23.44 16.26 17.69
CA LEU A 29 -22.68 15.28 18.48
C LEU A 29 -21.16 15.39 18.29
N TYR A 30 -20.69 16.08 17.25
CA TYR A 30 -19.28 16.11 16.80
C TYR A 30 -18.48 17.35 17.21
N ALA A 31 -18.91 18.10 18.23
CA ALA A 31 -18.07 19.10 18.89
C ALA A 31 -16.92 18.48 19.74
N GLN A 32 -16.68 17.16 19.64
CA GLN A 32 -15.58 16.46 20.30
C GLN A 32 -14.48 16.14 19.27
N ASN A 33 -13.37 16.86 19.40
CA ASN A 33 -12.08 16.71 18.70
C ASN A 33 -11.72 15.26 18.33
N ILE A 34 -11.50 15.01 17.04
CA ILE A 34 -10.80 13.81 16.56
C ILE A 34 -9.31 14.16 16.48
N ASP A 35 -8.54 13.65 17.44
CA ASP A 35 -7.09 13.73 17.44
C ASP A 35 -6.50 12.72 16.44
N ASN A 36 -6.11 13.18 15.25
CA ASN A 36 -5.53 12.35 14.18
C ASN A 36 -4.01 12.21 14.28
N THR A 37 -3.38 12.74 15.34
CA THR A 37 -1.92 12.82 15.48
C THR A 37 -1.24 11.46 15.45
N ASP A 38 -1.83 10.46 16.10
CA ASP A 38 -1.25 9.11 16.19
C ASP A 38 -1.29 8.36 14.85
N LYS A 39 -2.38 8.49 14.08
CA LYS A 39 -2.53 7.83 12.77
C LYS A 39 -1.58 8.43 11.72
N VAL A 40 -1.36 9.73 11.78
CA VAL A 40 -0.39 10.43 10.94
C VAL A 40 1.04 9.97 11.25
N LYS A 41 1.36 9.75 12.52
CA LYS A 41 2.67 9.23 12.96
C LYS A 41 2.90 7.81 12.43
N GLU A 42 1.90 6.94 12.54
CA GLU A 42 1.95 5.55 12.04
C GLU A 42 2.26 5.51 10.53
N ILE A 43 1.52 6.27 9.71
CA ILE A 43 1.76 6.33 8.27
C ILE A 43 3.15 6.90 7.96
N SER A 44 3.59 7.92 8.69
CA SER A 44 4.92 8.52 8.50
C SER A 44 6.05 7.51 8.78
N GLU A 45 5.90 6.68 9.80
CA GLU A 45 6.84 5.61 10.13
C GLU A 45 6.88 4.52 9.04
N LEU A 46 5.72 4.13 8.51
CA LEU A 46 5.63 3.20 7.39
C LEU A 46 6.30 3.74 6.12
N ILE A 47 6.14 5.03 5.82
CA ILE A 47 6.83 5.69 4.70
C ILE A 47 8.34 5.68 4.92
N SER A 48 8.82 6.02 6.12
CA SER A 48 10.26 5.99 6.43
C SER A 48 10.87 4.60 6.23
N ASN A 49 10.18 3.54 6.67
CA ASN A 49 10.63 2.16 6.49
C ASN A 49 10.68 1.74 5.00
N LEU A 50 9.83 2.34 4.16
CA LEU A 50 9.80 2.12 2.72
C LEU A 50 10.89 2.91 1.99
N GLU A 51 11.27 4.10 2.46
CA GLU A 51 12.38 4.89 1.91
C GLU A 51 13.71 4.14 1.96
N ASP A 52 13.96 3.42 3.05
CA ASP A 52 15.12 2.54 3.18
C ASP A 52 15.15 1.42 2.12
N GLN A 53 13.99 1.11 1.53
CA GLN A 53 13.80 0.08 0.51
C GLN A 53 13.54 0.66 -0.89
N HIS A 54 13.87 1.95 -1.13
CA HIS A 54 13.56 2.70 -2.36
C HIS A 54 14.01 2.04 -3.67
N ILE A 55 15.03 1.16 -3.65
CA ILE A 55 15.49 0.43 -4.85
C ILE A 55 14.45 -0.62 -5.30
N LEU A 56 13.58 -1.07 -4.38
CA LEU A 56 12.69 -2.20 -4.57
C LEU A 56 11.23 -1.78 -4.82
N ILE A 57 10.88 -0.50 -4.59
CA ILE A 57 9.53 0.06 -4.69
C ILE A 57 9.45 1.24 -5.66
N SER A 58 8.25 1.56 -6.15
CA SER A 58 8.04 2.71 -7.03
C SER A 58 8.16 4.04 -6.27
N LYS A 59 8.99 4.95 -6.78
CA LYS A 59 9.18 6.30 -6.23
C LYS A 59 7.87 7.10 -6.20
N ASP A 60 7.03 6.93 -7.21
CA ASP A 60 5.75 7.66 -7.34
C ASP A 60 4.75 7.25 -6.26
N SER A 61 4.75 5.99 -5.84
CA SER A 61 3.85 5.47 -4.80
C SER A 61 4.19 6.00 -3.40
N LEU A 62 5.48 6.22 -3.16
CA LEU A 62 5.95 6.79 -1.91
C LEU A 62 5.63 8.29 -1.83
N GLU A 63 5.80 9.01 -2.93
CA GLU A 63 5.50 10.45 -3.00
C GLU A 63 4.00 10.71 -2.82
N GLN A 64 3.13 9.93 -3.45
CA GLN A 64 1.68 10.00 -3.23
C GLN A 64 1.28 9.80 -1.76
N SER A 65 1.99 8.94 -1.05
CA SER A 65 1.74 8.68 0.37
C SER A 65 2.19 9.84 1.26
N LYS A 66 3.27 10.55 0.88
CA LYS A 66 3.71 11.77 1.55
C LYS A 66 2.73 12.92 1.34
N ASP A 67 2.28 13.09 0.09
CA ASP A 67 1.27 14.09 -0.27
C ASP A 67 -0.02 13.86 0.53
N PHE A 68 -0.44 12.61 0.72
CA PHE A 68 -1.59 12.26 1.55
C PHE A 68 -1.42 12.71 3.01
N VAL A 69 -0.26 12.41 3.62
CA VAL A 69 0.04 12.82 5.00
C VAL A 69 0.05 14.35 5.14
N GLU A 70 0.66 15.05 4.19
CA GLU A 70 0.73 16.51 4.20
C GLU A 70 -0.66 17.14 4.05
N ASN A 71 -1.49 16.61 3.16
CA ASN A 71 -2.87 17.08 2.98
C ASN A 71 -3.73 16.87 4.24
N ILE A 72 -3.55 15.78 4.99
CA ILE A 72 -4.27 15.60 6.25
C ILE A 72 -3.74 16.55 7.33
N LYS A 73 -2.43 16.72 7.49
CA LYS A 73 -1.83 17.65 8.46
C LYS A 73 -2.27 19.09 8.23
N ASN A 74 -2.35 19.51 6.97
CA ASN A 74 -2.74 20.86 6.58
C ASN A 74 -4.25 21.11 6.69
N GLY A 75 -5.03 20.13 7.12
CA GLY A 75 -6.47 20.26 7.28
C GLY A 75 -7.21 20.34 5.94
N SER A 76 -6.64 19.87 4.83
CA SER A 76 -7.29 19.85 3.50
C SER A 76 -8.60 19.05 3.50
N TYR A 77 -8.82 18.22 4.52
CA TYR A 77 -10.02 17.42 4.74
C TYR A 77 -10.81 17.84 5.99
N SER A 78 -10.60 19.05 6.52
CA SER A 78 -11.25 19.52 7.76
C SER A 78 -12.78 19.56 7.68
N SER A 79 -13.35 19.58 6.46
CA SER A 79 -14.79 19.51 6.20
C SER A 79 -15.29 18.11 5.80
N ALA A 80 -14.40 17.12 5.70
CA ALA A 80 -14.76 15.75 5.34
C ALA A 80 -15.31 15.00 6.56
N ASP A 81 -16.19 14.03 6.30
CA ASP A 81 -16.74 13.17 7.34
C ASP A 81 -15.59 12.40 8.04
N PRO A 82 -15.49 12.45 9.37
CA PRO A 82 -14.54 11.68 10.15
C PRO A 82 -14.42 10.21 9.81
N LEU A 83 -15.56 9.54 9.52
CA LEU A 83 -15.56 8.13 9.14
C LEU A 83 -14.91 7.92 7.78
N ILE A 84 -15.06 8.88 6.86
CA ILE A 84 -14.37 8.86 5.56
C ILE A 84 -12.88 9.05 5.76
N ILE A 85 -12.46 10.00 6.62
CA ILE A 85 -11.05 10.20 6.94
C ILE A 85 -10.44 8.93 7.55
N GLU A 86 -11.15 8.27 8.47
CA GLU A 86 -10.72 7.02 9.07
C GLU A 86 -10.58 5.88 8.06
N GLU A 87 -11.53 5.72 7.14
CA GLU A 87 -11.42 4.71 6.07
C GLU A 87 -10.27 5.03 5.09
N LEU A 88 -10.01 6.31 4.81
CA LEU A 88 -8.85 6.73 4.02
C LEU A 88 -7.53 6.36 4.70
N PHE A 89 -7.42 6.58 6.02
CA PHE A 89 -6.27 6.14 6.81
C PHE A 89 -6.07 4.62 6.73
N LYS A 90 -7.14 3.83 6.95
CA LYS A 90 -7.05 2.36 6.86
C LYS A 90 -6.60 1.89 5.47
N ALA A 91 -7.16 2.47 4.42
CA ALA A 91 -6.80 2.14 3.05
C ALA A 91 -5.34 2.48 2.74
N HIS A 92 -4.85 3.65 3.18
CA HIS A 92 -3.45 4.04 3.01
C HIS A 92 -2.49 3.16 3.80
N THR A 93 -2.81 2.83 5.05
CA THR A 93 -2.01 1.89 5.85
C THR A 93 -1.94 0.51 5.21
N ALA A 94 -3.05 -0.01 4.67
CA ALA A 94 -3.07 -1.28 3.97
C ALA A 94 -2.23 -1.25 2.67
N PHE A 95 -2.29 -0.15 1.93
CA PHE A 95 -1.46 0.08 0.75
C PHE A 95 0.04 0.07 1.08
N LEU A 96 0.47 0.83 2.09
CA LEU A 96 1.87 0.88 2.51
C LEU A 96 2.39 -0.48 3.00
N ASN A 97 1.57 -1.22 3.76
CA ASN A 97 1.91 -2.58 4.19
C ASN A 97 2.06 -3.54 3.00
N THR A 98 1.24 -3.38 1.97
CA THR A 98 1.36 -4.17 0.73
C THR A 98 2.69 -3.89 0.03
N LEU A 99 3.09 -2.61 -0.06
CA LEU A 99 4.40 -2.23 -0.63
C LEU A 99 5.56 -2.81 0.18
N LEU A 100 5.47 -2.81 1.52
CA LEU A 100 6.50 -3.40 2.38
C LEU A 100 6.65 -4.90 2.14
N ILE A 101 5.53 -5.62 2.00
CA ILE A 101 5.54 -7.05 1.69
C ILE A 101 6.16 -7.30 0.31
N GLU A 102 5.78 -6.50 -0.69
CA GLU A 102 6.33 -6.64 -2.04
C GLU A 102 7.85 -6.39 -2.06
N ALA A 103 8.32 -5.35 -1.38
CA ALA A 103 9.73 -5.04 -1.28
C ALA A 103 10.53 -6.17 -0.61
N ARG A 104 10.01 -6.75 0.49
CA ARG A 104 10.60 -7.92 1.15
C ARG A 104 10.68 -9.12 0.22
N ASN A 105 9.60 -9.42 -0.50
CA ASN A 105 9.56 -10.54 -1.44
C ASN A 105 10.58 -10.36 -2.57
N ARG A 106 10.73 -9.14 -3.09
CA ARG A 106 11.74 -8.81 -4.12
C ARG A 106 13.16 -8.98 -3.59
N ALA A 107 13.44 -8.56 -2.36
CA ALA A 107 14.73 -8.75 -1.72
C ALA A 107 15.06 -10.24 -1.55
N GLU A 108 14.10 -11.04 -1.07
CA GLU A 108 14.26 -12.48 -0.91
C GLU A 108 14.48 -13.21 -2.23
N LEU A 109 13.73 -12.82 -3.28
CA LEU A 109 13.90 -13.36 -4.62
C LEU A 109 15.31 -13.07 -5.17
N GLN A 110 15.81 -11.85 -4.98
CA GLN A 110 17.15 -11.46 -5.41
C GLN A 110 18.24 -12.26 -4.66
N SER A 111 18.07 -12.45 -3.35
CA SER A 111 18.97 -13.28 -2.54
C SER A 111 18.98 -14.74 -3.03
N THR A 112 17.80 -15.31 -3.25
CA THR A 112 17.64 -16.68 -3.75
C THR A 112 18.28 -16.86 -5.12
N LYS A 113 18.11 -15.88 -6.01
CA LYS A 113 18.75 -15.87 -7.34
C LYS A 113 20.27 -15.88 -7.26
N ASN A 114 20.86 -15.10 -6.36
CA ASN A 114 22.30 -15.09 -6.14
C ASN A 114 22.79 -16.46 -5.63
N THR A 115 22.10 -17.05 -4.64
CA THR A 115 22.42 -18.38 -4.12
C THR A 115 22.37 -19.44 -5.22
N ILE A 116 21.35 -19.43 -6.08
CA ILE A 116 21.26 -20.37 -7.22
C ILE A 116 22.45 -20.21 -8.16
N ALA A 117 22.85 -18.97 -8.48
CA ALA A 117 23.99 -18.71 -9.35
C ALA A 117 25.31 -19.23 -8.75
N GLU A 118 25.52 -19.03 -7.45
CA GLU A 118 26.70 -19.56 -6.73
C GLU A 118 26.72 -21.09 -6.74
N GLN A 119 25.58 -21.74 -6.49
CA GLN A 119 25.47 -23.20 -6.52
C GLN A 119 25.68 -23.77 -7.92
N GLN A 120 25.18 -23.10 -8.96
CA GLN A 120 25.43 -23.48 -10.35
C GLN A 120 26.93 -23.41 -10.68
N GLN A 121 27.61 -22.33 -10.30
CA GLN A 121 29.06 -22.23 -10.50
C GLN A 121 29.85 -23.31 -9.76
N LEU A 122 29.43 -23.66 -8.53
CA LEU A 122 30.04 -24.74 -7.77
C LEU A 122 29.85 -26.09 -8.46
N TYR A 123 28.63 -26.37 -8.93
CA TYR A 123 28.32 -27.59 -9.66
C TYR A 123 29.15 -27.71 -10.95
N GLU A 124 29.27 -26.64 -11.73
CA GLU A 124 30.09 -26.62 -12.94
C GLU A 124 31.57 -26.93 -12.65
N LYS A 125 32.13 -26.34 -11.59
CA LYS A 125 33.50 -26.64 -11.13
C LYS A 125 33.65 -28.12 -10.78
N LEU A 126 32.75 -28.66 -9.94
CA LEU A 126 32.80 -30.06 -9.51
C LEU A 126 32.63 -31.03 -10.69
N SER A 127 31.73 -30.72 -11.63
CA SER A 127 31.53 -31.48 -12.86
C SER A 127 32.79 -31.51 -13.72
N LYS A 128 33.47 -30.37 -13.89
CA LYS A 128 34.75 -30.28 -14.59
C LYS A 128 35.81 -31.14 -13.92
N TYR A 129 35.99 -31.02 -12.59
CA TYR A 129 36.93 -31.84 -11.83
C TYR A 129 36.67 -33.34 -12.02
N ASN A 130 35.40 -33.77 -11.93
CA ASN A 130 35.05 -35.17 -12.08
C ASN A 130 35.35 -35.70 -13.50
N LYS A 131 35.11 -34.88 -14.52
CA LYS A 131 35.46 -35.19 -15.91
C LYS A 131 36.97 -35.34 -16.10
N ASP A 132 37.76 -34.47 -15.49
CA ASP A 132 39.22 -34.49 -15.59
C ASP A 132 39.81 -35.72 -14.86
N ILE A 133 39.36 -36.02 -13.64
CA ILE A 133 39.72 -37.24 -12.90
C ILE A 133 39.37 -38.50 -13.72
N SER A 134 38.15 -38.55 -14.28
CA SER A 134 37.71 -39.70 -15.08
C SER A 134 38.56 -39.92 -16.34
N LYS A 135 39.06 -38.85 -16.96
CA LYS A 135 40.00 -38.96 -18.09
C LYS A 135 41.35 -39.48 -17.64
N ASP A 136 41.86 -38.98 -16.53
CA ASP A 136 43.17 -39.39 -16.04
C ASP A 136 43.16 -40.84 -15.56
N LEU A 137 42.11 -41.28 -14.88
CA LEU A 137 41.93 -42.69 -14.51
C LEU A 137 41.88 -43.64 -15.71
N LYS A 138 41.33 -43.23 -16.85
CA LYS A 138 41.31 -44.06 -18.08
C LYS A 138 42.66 -44.20 -18.79
N LYS A 139 43.63 -43.35 -18.45
CA LYS A 139 44.99 -43.43 -19.01
C LYS A 139 45.87 -44.44 -18.28
N TYR A 140 45.47 -44.82 -17.06
CA TYR A 140 46.05 -45.89 -16.28
C TYR A 140 45.31 -47.21 -16.56
#